data_AF-A0AAU5BQK3-F1
#
_entry.id   AF-A0AAU5BQK3-F1
#
_cell.length_a   1.000
_cell.length_b   1.000
_cell.length_c   1.000
_cell.angle_alpha   90.00
_cell.angle_beta   90.00
_cell.angle_gamma   90.00
#
_symmetry.space_group_name_H-M   'P 1'
#
loop_
_entity.id
_entity.type
_entity.pdbx_description
1 polymer ?
#
loop_
_entity_poly.entity_id
_entity_poly.type
_entity_poly.pdbx_seq_one_letter_code
_entity_poly.pdbx_strand_id
1 'polypeptide(L)'
;MTVFVLVSGPFTGGWVWERTASRLRAAGSEAYPVTLTGMGNRQDEAGPATDLETHIEDLVRLIDGIGAPQVVLVGHGYGLHPVLGAADRRHGRVARIVSLDTGLPENGEAAARSVPDPEVRARLADRARGRVAPPEPGNWSRWGSTEGVPAEALERLERLAAPQPAGTLTQPLRLTGAAASLPITGVLCTANGSGIELVRMLVKSGPPQFRALADDRMRFFDLDTGHWPMLSAPEELAEVLRRAAAGEGHRVTVPEQADERPTHLLPFLLDVPEVPCERRGRVDLHLPVVSPLGDADRPRPAVVFVHGGPVAPDQRPTPRDTPFLLGYGRYAASLGAVGVTLDHRLHGIADFALAAEDLAEAVALVRADPRVDEERIALWFFSAGGLLAADWLAAPPPWLRCVAASYPVLAPLPDWGAVEPRFRPVDVVGTADGPPIVLTRAGREHPAFAATVEEFLTAAAKNGAEVEIVDVPDGHHGFELVDPTDESRARVERAMRSVLGHLRD
;
A
#
# COMPACT_ATOMS: atom_id res chain seq x y z
N MET A 1 22.12 -30.25 -5.86
CA MET A 1 21.06 -30.08 -6.86
C MET A 1 19.84 -29.53 -6.15
N THR A 2 19.27 -28.43 -6.62
CA THR A 2 18.10 -27.79 -6.01
C THR A 2 16.83 -28.29 -6.67
N VAL A 3 15.78 -28.53 -5.88
CA VAL A 3 14.45 -28.90 -6.39
C VAL A 3 13.47 -27.76 -6.14
N PHE A 4 12.87 -27.25 -7.20
CA PHE A 4 11.86 -26.19 -7.15
C PHE A 4 10.46 -26.75 -7.36
N VAL A 5 9.53 -26.38 -6.51
CA VAL A 5 8.08 -26.58 -6.70
C VAL A 5 7.48 -25.22 -7.03
N LEU A 6 6.97 -25.07 -8.25
CA LEU A 6 6.53 -23.77 -8.80
C LEU A 6 5.00 -23.73 -8.85
N VAL A 7 4.41 -22.88 -8.02
CA VAL A 7 2.96 -22.84 -7.78
C VAL A 7 2.39 -21.54 -8.32
N SER A 8 1.50 -21.67 -9.30
CA SER A 8 0.93 -20.54 -10.04
C SER A 8 -0.17 -19.80 -9.27
N GLY A 9 -0.39 -18.53 -9.67
CA GLY A 9 -1.52 -17.71 -9.22
C GLY A 9 -2.89 -18.17 -9.75
N PRO A 10 -3.93 -17.34 -9.55
CA PRO A 10 -5.32 -17.73 -9.81
C PRO A 10 -5.57 -18.00 -11.30
N PHE A 11 -6.54 -18.86 -11.61
CA PHE A 11 -6.99 -19.25 -12.96
C PHE A 11 -5.96 -19.89 -13.91
N THR A 12 -4.73 -20.09 -13.46
CA THR A 12 -3.64 -20.63 -14.30
C THR A 12 -3.30 -22.07 -13.92
N GLY A 13 -2.14 -22.57 -14.34
CA GLY A 13 -1.62 -23.89 -13.96
C GLY A 13 -0.11 -23.97 -14.22
N GLY A 14 0.48 -25.16 -14.19
CA GLY A 14 1.92 -25.33 -14.37
C GLY A 14 2.46 -24.81 -15.72
N TRP A 15 1.59 -24.65 -16.72
CA TRP A 15 1.96 -24.17 -18.05
C TRP A 15 2.60 -22.78 -18.04
N VAL A 16 2.24 -21.87 -17.11
CA VAL A 16 2.84 -20.52 -17.06
C VAL A 16 4.34 -20.59 -16.76
N TRP A 17 4.78 -21.63 -16.07
CA TRP A 17 6.16 -21.80 -15.64
C TRP A 17 7.05 -22.53 -16.65
N GLU A 18 6.53 -22.96 -17.80
CA GLU A 18 7.28 -23.80 -18.75
C GLU A 18 8.65 -23.23 -19.11
N ARG A 19 8.72 -21.92 -19.41
CA ARG A 19 9.97 -21.23 -19.75
C ARG A 19 10.91 -21.16 -18.55
N THR A 20 10.45 -20.66 -17.41
CA THR A 20 11.24 -20.58 -16.16
C THR A 20 11.76 -21.96 -15.73
N ALA A 21 10.91 -23.00 -15.76
CA ALA A 21 11.29 -24.36 -15.40
C ALA A 21 12.30 -24.96 -16.38
N SER A 22 12.18 -24.67 -17.69
CA SER A 22 13.18 -25.05 -18.69
C SER A 22 14.55 -24.43 -18.36
N ARG A 23 14.57 -23.13 -18.01
CA ARG A 23 15.80 -22.42 -17.62
C ARG A 23 16.41 -22.97 -16.33
N LEU A 24 15.61 -23.24 -15.30
CA LEU A 24 16.07 -23.88 -14.06
C LEU A 24 16.68 -25.27 -14.30
N ARG A 25 16.04 -26.08 -15.18
CA ARG A 25 16.54 -27.41 -15.56
C ARG A 25 17.85 -27.33 -16.35
N ALA A 26 17.94 -26.40 -17.30
CA ALA A 26 19.17 -26.15 -18.04
C ALA A 26 20.33 -25.72 -17.12
N ALA A 27 20.02 -25.04 -16.00
CA ALA A 27 20.99 -24.67 -14.97
C ALA A 27 21.24 -25.78 -13.92
N GLY A 28 20.78 -27.01 -14.16
CA GLY A 28 21.08 -28.18 -13.30
C GLY A 28 20.19 -28.33 -12.07
N SER A 29 19.02 -27.68 -12.03
CA SER A 29 18.01 -27.88 -10.98
C SER A 29 16.89 -28.82 -11.45
N GLU A 30 16.15 -29.42 -10.52
CA GLU A 30 14.84 -29.98 -10.85
C GLU A 30 13.78 -28.90 -10.65
N ALA A 31 12.77 -28.88 -11.50
CA ALA A 31 11.66 -27.95 -11.40
C ALA A 31 10.34 -28.68 -11.67
N TYR A 32 9.37 -28.48 -10.78
CA TYR A 32 8.04 -29.07 -10.82
C TYR A 32 7.01 -27.94 -10.93
N PRO A 33 6.66 -27.52 -12.17
CA PRO A 33 5.47 -26.71 -12.41
C PRO A 33 4.21 -27.43 -11.95
N VAL A 34 3.47 -26.84 -11.02
CA VAL A 34 2.30 -27.47 -10.43
C VAL A 34 1.02 -26.95 -11.08
N THR A 35 0.17 -27.87 -11.53
CA THR A 35 -1.26 -27.59 -11.69
C THR A 35 -2.01 -28.21 -10.52
N LEU A 36 -2.68 -27.39 -9.71
CA LEU A 36 -3.46 -27.84 -8.55
C LEU A 36 -4.84 -28.37 -8.99
N THR A 37 -5.46 -29.20 -8.15
CA THR A 37 -6.80 -29.77 -8.40
C THR A 37 -7.80 -28.66 -8.70
N GLY A 38 -8.56 -28.77 -9.79
CA GLY A 38 -9.53 -27.73 -10.17
C GLY A 38 -8.97 -26.52 -10.90
N MET A 39 -7.67 -26.52 -11.24
CA MET A 39 -7.00 -25.43 -11.95
C MET A 39 -6.50 -25.89 -13.33
N GLY A 40 -6.34 -24.96 -14.27
CA GLY A 40 -5.77 -25.22 -15.60
C GLY A 40 -6.32 -26.49 -16.27
N ASN A 41 -5.42 -27.40 -16.68
CA ASN A 41 -5.80 -28.66 -17.31
C ASN A 41 -6.40 -29.71 -16.35
N ARG A 42 -6.44 -29.43 -15.04
CA ARG A 42 -7.09 -30.24 -13.99
C ARG A 42 -8.44 -29.65 -13.55
N GLN A 43 -8.99 -28.72 -14.33
CA GLN A 43 -10.27 -28.05 -14.01
C GLN A 43 -11.43 -29.02 -13.78
N ASP A 44 -11.45 -30.17 -14.47
CA ASP A 44 -12.53 -31.15 -14.37
C ASP A 44 -12.41 -32.04 -13.11
N GLU A 45 -11.29 -31.99 -12.40
CA GLU A 45 -11.07 -32.73 -11.15
C GLU A 45 -11.73 -32.05 -9.94
N ALA A 46 -12.18 -30.79 -10.09
CA ALA A 46 -12.83 -30.07 -9.01
C ALA A 46 -14.28 -30.52 -8.77
N GLY A 47 -14.53 -31.06 -7.57
CA GLY A 47 -15.86 -31.23 -6.99
C GLY A 47 -16.32 -30.04 -6.13
N PRO A 48 -17.56 -30.06 -5.62
CA PRO A 48 -18.13 -28.97 -4.79
C PRO A 48 -17.39 -28.68 -3.47
N ALA A 49 -16.55 -29.61 -3.01
CA ALA A 49 -15.75 -29.50 -1.79
C ALA A 49 -14.29 -29.09 -2.06
N THR A 50 -13.93 -28.79 -3.31
CA THR A 50 -12.55 -28.37 -3.66
C THR A 50 -12.28 -26.99 -3.09
N ASP A 51 -11.27 -26.90 -2.24
CA ASP A 51 -10.96 -25.74 -1.42
C ASP A 51 -9.43 -25.55 -1.25
N LEU A 52 -9.04 -24.59 -0.42
CA LEU A 52 -7.62 -24.32 -0.13
C LEU A 52 -6.91 -25.54 0.47
N GLU A 53 -7.59 -26.33 1.30
CA GLU A 53 -7.01 -27.53 1.91
C GLU A 53 -6.72 -28.62 0.89
N THR A 54 -7.57 -28.74 -0.12
CA THR A 54 -7.33 -29.61 -1.27
C THR A 54 -6.03 -29.23 -2.00
N HIS A 55 -5.80 -27.93 -2.20
CA HIS A 55 -4.58 -27.43 -2.84
C HIS A 55 -3.33 -27.61 -1.97
N ILE A 56 -3.45 -27.43 -0.64
CA ILE A 56 -2.34 -27.70 0.27
C ILE A 56 -1.97 -29.19 0.23
N GLU A 57 -2.97 -30.07 0.27
CA GLU A 57 -2.77 -31.51 0.25
C GLU A 57 -2.13 -31.99 -1.07
N ASP A 58 -2.49 -31.40 -2.21
CA ASP A 58 -1.80 -31.65 -3.50
C ASP A 58 -0.29 -31.38 -3.40
N LEU A 59 0.09 -30.26 -2.79
CA LEU A 59 1.50 -29.92 -2.58
C LEU A 59 2.18 -30.83 -1.57
N VAL A 60 1.50 -31.19 -0.48
CA VAL A 60 2.03 -32.13 0.52
C VAL A 60 2.35 -33.47 -0.13
N ARG A 61 1.43 -34.04 -0.93
CA ARG A 61 1.67 -35.31 -1.63
C ARG A 61 2.83 -35.20 -2.63
N LEU A 62 2.92 -34.09 -3.36
CA LEU A 62 4.03 -33.85 -4.27
C LEU A 62 5.37 -33.79 -3.53
N ILE A 63 5.45 -33.02 -2.45
CA ILE A 63 6.65 -32.88 -1.61
C ILE A 63 7.07 -34.25 -1.03
N ASP A 64 6.11 -35.04 -0.57
CA ASP A 64 6.37 -36.37 0.00
C ASP A 64 6.87 -37.36 -1.07
N GLY A 65 6.43 -37.21 -2.33
CA GLY A 65 6.89 -38.02 -3.46
C GLY A 65 8.24 -37.61 -4.06
N ILE A 66 8.73 -36.40 -3.77
CA ILE A 66 10.04 -35.95 -4.23
C ILE A 66 11.15 -36.62 -3.40
N GLY A 67 12.12 -37.25 -4.07
CA GLY A 67 13.22 -37.96 -3.42
C GLY A 67 14.29 -37.05 -2.78
N ALA A 68 14.31 -35.76 -3.11
CA ALA A 68 15.21 -34.81 -2.49
C ALA A 68 14.84 -34.53 -1.01
N PRO A 69 15.83 -34.35 -0.12
CA PRO A 69 15.58 -34.15 1.30
C PRO A 69 14.78 -32.88 1.57
N GLN A 70 15.09 -31.81 0.83
CA GLN A 70 14.39 -30.53 0.92
C GLN A 70 14.12 -29.94 -0.46
N VAL A 71 13.08 -29.11 -0.54
CA VAL A 71 12.67 -28.39 -1.75
C VAL A 71 12.57 -26.89 -1.50
N VAL A 72 12.64 -26.11 -2.57
CA VAL A 72 12.30 -24.69 -2.58
C VAL A 72 10.88 -24.55 -3.10
N LEU A 73 10.00 -23.97 -2.30
CA LEU A 73 8.60 -23.72 -2.68
C LEU A 73 8.46 -22.29 -3.20
N VAL A 74 7.96 -22.12 -4.42
CA VAL A 74 7.75 -20.81 -5.03
C VAL A 74 6.26 -20.61 -5.22
N GLY A 75 5.69 -19.59 -4.56
CA GLY A 75 4.28 -19.24 -4.67
C GLY A 75 4.11 -17.88 -5.36
N HIS A 76 3.43 -17.88 -6.50
CA HIS A 76 3.06 -16.67 -7.23
C HIS A 76 1.64 -16.23 -6.87
N GLY A 77 1.45 -15.00 -6.37
CA GLY A 77 0.14 -14.49 -5.98
C GLY A 77 -0.62 -15.46 -5.07
N TYR A 78 -1.82 -15.88 -5.48
CA TYR A 78 -2.61 -16.93 -4.80
C TYR A 78 -1.79 -18.16 -4.42
N GLY A 79 -0.87 -18.62 -5.29
CA GLY A 79 -0.08 -19.83 -5.10
C GLY A 79 0.75 -19.84 -3.82
N LEU A 80 1.01 -18.68 -3.21
CA LEU A 80 1.66 -18.59 -1.91
C LEU A 80 0.83 -19.18 -0.76
N HIS A 81 -0.50 -19.10 -0.82
CA HIS A 81 -1.37 -19.62 0.24
C HIS A 81 -1.21 -21.14 0.44
N PRO A 82 -1.40 -21.98 -0.61
CA PRO A 82 -1.17 -23.40 -0.45
C PRO A 82 0.31 -23.75 -0.19
N VAL A 83 1.26 -22.95 -0.71
CA VAL A 83 2.70 -23.11 -0.39
C VAL A 83 2.97 -22.98 1.11
N LEU A 84 2.40 -21.96 1.77
CA LEU A 84 2.57 -21.76 3.21
C LEU A 84 1.92 -22.87 4.03
N GLY A 85 0.70 -23.30 3.66
CA GLY A 85 0.05 -24.44 4.32
C GLY A 85 0.86 -25.74 4.18
N ALA A 86 1.44 -25.99 3.00
CA ALA A 86 2.27 -27.17 2.77
C ALA A 86 3.60 -27.09 3.52
N ALA A 87 4.22 -25.91 3.55
CA ALA A 87 5.43 -25.66 4.30
C ALA A 87 5.22 -25.83 5.81
N ASP A 88 4.07 -25.42 6.35
CA ASP A 88 3.73 -25.62 7.76
C ASP A 88 3.63 -27.11 8.12
N ARG A 89 3.01 -27.91 7.24
CA ARG A 89 2.85 -29.38 7.40
C ARG A 89 4.12 -30.18 7.14
N ARG A 90 5.05 -29.63 6.36
CA ARG A 90 6.28 -30.30 5.93
C ARG A 90 7.51 -29.41 6.15
N HIS A 91 7.55 -28.68 7.26
CA HIS A 91 8.62 -27.71 7.54
C HIS A 91 10.03 -28.33 7.40
N GLY A 92 10.23 -29.58 7.82
CA GLY A 92 11.50 -30.29 7.67
C GLY A 92 11.92 -30.61 6.23
N ARG A 93 10.98 -30.58 5.27
CA ARG A 93 11.19 -30.82 3.83
C ARG A 93 11.35 -29.52 3.03
N VAL A 94 11.28 -28.36 3.66
CA VAL A 94 11.36 -27.06 2.96
C VAL A 94 12.67 -26.37 3.29
N ALA A 95 13.47 -26.09 2.27
CA ALA A 95 14.72 -25.33 2.42
C ALA A 95 14.45 -23.82 2.45
N ARG A 96 13.47 -23.36 1.65
CA ARG A 96 13.10 -21.95 1.51
C ARG A 96 11.72 -21.80 0.88
N ILE A 97 11.02 -20.75 1.28
CA ILE A 97 9.81 -20.26 0.61
C ILE A 97 10.18 -19.03 -0.22
N VAL A 98 9.72 -18.96 -1.45
CA VAL A 98 9.80 -17.77 -2.29
C VAL A 98 8.40 -17.21 -2.48
N SER A 99 8.15 -16.05 -1.90
CA SER A 99 6.98 -15.23 -2.21
C SER A 99 7.27 -14.45 -3.49
N LEU A 100 6.52 -14.74 -4.54
CA LEU A 100 6.68 -14.05 -5.79
C LEU A 100 5.55 -13.06 -6.02
N ASP A 101 5.95 -11.80 -6.01
CA ASP A 101 5.15 -10.61 -6.24
C ASP A 101 3.84 -10.58 -5.47
N THR A 102 3.93 -10.91 -4.19
CA THR A 102 2.79 -10.91 -3.28
C THR A 102 3.27 -10.77 -1.83
N GLY A 103 2.42 -10.21 -0.98
CA GLY A 103 2.65 -10.14 0.46
C GLY A 103 2.56 -11.53 1.11
N LEU A 104 3.19 -11.70 2.28
CA LEU A 104 3.03 -12.93 3.07
C LEU A 104 1.66 -12.90 3.76
N PRO A 105 0.71 -13.80 3.44
CA PRO A 105 -0.58 -13.83 4.11
C PRO A 105 -0.42 -14.28 5.56
N GLU A 106 -1.21 -13.69 6.44
CA GLU A 106 -1.25 -14.07 7.85
C GLU A 106 -2.11 -15.32 8.09
N ASN A 107 -1.94 -15.95 9.26
CA ASN A 107 -2.84 -17.02 9.68
C ASN A 107 -4.27 -16.47 9.82
N GLY A 108 -5.23 -17.12 9.17
CA GLY A 108 -6.62 -16.70 9.11
C GLY A 108 -6.94 -15.78 7.93
N GLU A 109 -5.97 -15.44 7.08
CA GLU A 109 -6.19 -14.64 5.88
C GLU A 109 -6.62 -15.52 4.69
N ALA A 110 -7.62 -15.06 3.94
CA ALA A 110 -8.06 -15.69 2.70
C ALA A 110 -7.42 -14.98 1.50
N ALA A 111 -7.08 -15.72 0.44
CA ALA A 111 -6.38 -15.17 -0.71
C ALA A 111 -7.13 -14.07 -1.46
N ALA A 112 -8.46 -14.08 -1.39
CA ALA A 112 -9.30 -13.01 -1.94
C ALA A 112 -8.94 -11.63 -1.37
N ARG A 113 -8.39 -11.54 -0.15
CA ARG A 113 -7.96 -10.26 0.46
C ARG A 113 -6.78 -9.63 -0.27
N SER A 114 -5.91 -10.44 -0.88
CA SER A 114 -4.72 -9.98 -1.61
C SER A 114 -5.00 -9.65 -3.08
N VAL A 115 -6.24 -9.81 -3.55
CA VAL A 115 -6.61 -9.37 -4.90
C VAL A 115 -6.54 -7.84 -4.94
N PRO A 116 -5.83 -7.25 -5.92
CA PRO A 116 -5.78 -5.82 -6.06
C PRO A 116 -7.21 -5.33 -6.35
N ASP A 117 -7.82 -5.50 -7.52
CA ASP A 117 -9.10 -4.82 -7.82
C ASP A 117 -10.20 -4.99 -6.73
N PRO A 118 -10.73 -3.88 -6.17
CA PRO A 118 -11.69 -3.91 -5.07
C PRO A 118 -13.06 -4.46 -5.46
N GLU A 119 -13.50 -4.24 -6.69
CA GLU A 119 -14.76 -4.80 -7.19
C GLU A 119 -14.65 -6.31 -7.33
N VAL A 120 -13.51 -6.79 -7.83
CA VAL A 120 -13.21 -8.22 -7.91
C VAL A 120 -13.20 -8.82 -6.50
N ARG A 121 -12.51 -8.19 -5.54
CA ARG A 121 -12.48 -8.66 -4.14
C ARG A 121 -13.87 -8.71 -3.52
N ALA A 122 -14.71 -7.70 -3.71
CA ALA A 122 -16.09 -7.69 -3.21
C ALA A 122 -16.92 -8.84 -3.81
N ARG A 123 -16.82 -9.06 -5.13
CA ARG A 123 -17.49 -10.19 -5.82
C ARG A 123 -17.02 -11.55 -5.32
N LEU A 124 -15.77 -11.67 -4.87
CA LEU A 124 -15.24 -12.90 -4.27
C LEU A 124 -15.73 -13.09 -2.83
N ALA A 125 -15.83 -12.03 -2.04
CA ALA A 125 -16.29 -12.09 -0.64
C ALA A 125 -17.71 -12.69 -0.53
N ASP A 126 -18.58 -12.37 -1.49
CA ASP A 126 -19.95 -12.91 -1.55
C ASP A 126 -20.03 -14.35 -2.09
N ARG A 127 -18.91 -14.93 -2.55
CA ARG A 127 -18.86 -16.24 -3.20
C ARG A 127 -18.15 -17.29 -2.35
N ALA A 128 -18.91 -17.93 -1.47
CA ALA A 128 -18.40 -19.05 -0.67
C ALA A 128 -18.31 -20.40 -1.42
N ARG A 129 -19.00 -20.57 -2.56
CA ARG A 129 -19.14 -21.85 -3.27
C ARG A 129 -19.14 -21.69 -4.79
N GLY A 130 -18.93 -22.80 -5.49
CA GLY A 130 -18.97 -22.86 -6.95
C GLY A 130 -17.62 -22.57 -7.60
N ARG A 131 -17.65 -22.08 -8.85
CA ARG A 131 -16.45 -21.72 -9.61
C ARG A 131 -16.42 -20.21 -9.85
N VAL A 132 -15.23 -19.64 -9.76
CA VAL A 132 -14.91 -18.27 -10.15
C VAL A 132 -14.40 -18.33 -11.58
N ALA A 133 -15.04 -17.58 -12.48
CA ALA A 133 -14.61 -17.48 -13.87
C ALA A 133 -13.27 -16.73 -13.95
N PRO A 134 -12.40 -17.05 -14.93
CA PRO A 134 -11.21 -16.26 -15.18
C PRO A 134 -11.57 -14.82 -15.60
N PRO A 135 -10.61 -13.88 -15.55
CA PRO A 135 -10.79 -12.54 -16.08
C PRO A 135 -11.20 -12.59 -17.55
N GLU A 136 -12.10 -11.69 -17.97
CA GLU A 136 -12.37 -11.48 -19.40
C GLU A 136 -11.10 -10.97 -20.11
N PRO A 137 -10.94 -11.20 -21.43
CA PRO A 137 -9.85 -10.63 -22.19
C PRO A 137 -9.68 -9.13 -21.95
N GLY A 138 -8.44 -8.68 -21.77
CA GLY A 138 -8.11 -7.29 -21.44
C GLY A 138 -8.29 -6.89 -19.96
N ASN A 139 -8.87 -7.74 -19.10
CA ASN A 139 -9.09 -7.44 -17.68
C ASN A 139 -8.05 -8.07 -16.73
N TRP A 140 -6.95 -8.62 -17.25
CA TRP A 140 -5.89 -9.24 -16.43
C TRP A 140 -5.16 -8.25 -15.52
N SER A 141 -5.07 -6.98 -15.90
CA SER A 141 -4.49 -5.91 -15.06
C SER A 141 -5.21 -5.75 -13.71
N ARG A 142 -6.48 -6.15 -13.61
CA ARG A 142 -7.26 -6.18 -12.36
C ARG A 142 -6.78 -7.22 -11.35
N TRP A 143 -5.97 -8.17 -11.81
CA TRP A 143 -5.38 -9.24 -10.99
C TRP A 143 -3.87 -9.07 -10.80
N GLY A 144 -3.31 -7.96 -11.27
CA GLY A 144 -1.89 -7.61 -11.19
C GLY A 144 -1.38 -7.05 -12.52
N SER A 145 -0.40 -6.15 -12.46
CA SER A 145 0.16 -5.46 -13.64
C SER A 145 0.57 -6.43 -14.74
N THR A 146 0.12 -6.18 -15.97
CA THR A 146 0.54 -6.93 -17.16
C THR A 146 1.73 -6.29 -17.87
N GLU A 147 2.38 -5.31 -17.23
CA GLU A 147 3.52 -4.60 -17.82
C GLU A 147 4.68 -5.56 -18.13
N GLY A 148 5.25 -5.40 -19.33
CA GLY A 148 6.32 -6.25 -19.85
C GLY A 148 5.87 -7.62 -20.37
N VAL A 149 4.60 -8.02 -20.20
CA VAL A 149 4.09 -9.28 -20.76
C VAL A 149 3.95 -9.14 -22.28
N PRO A 150 4.62 -9.96 -23.11
CA PRO A 150 4.45 -9.92 -24.55
C PRO A 150 3.01 -10.24 -24.97
N ALA A 151 2.54 -9.62 -26.06
CA ALA A 151 1.16 -9.78 -26.53
C ALA A 151 0.79 -11.26 -26.76
N GLU A 152 1.69 -12.05 -27.35
CA GLU A 152 1.47 -13.48 -27.59
C GLU A 152 1.39 -14.29 -26.28
N ALA A 153 2.08 -13.85 -25.23
CA ALA A 153 2.02 -14.47 -23.91
C ALA A 153 0.73 -14.11 -23.18
N LEU A 154 0.25 -12.86 -23.34
CA LEU A 154 -1.03 -12.40 -22.81
C LEU A 154 -2.21 -13.12 -23.50
N GLU A 155 -2.19 -13.24 -24.82
CA GLU A 155 -3.18 -14.02 -25.57
C GLU A 155 -3.17 -15.50 -25.15
N ARG A 156 -2.00 -16.07 -24.86
CA ARG A 156 -1.88 -17.42 -24.32
C ARG A 156 -2.47 -17.52 -22.92
N LEU A 157 -2.23 -16.52 -22.07
CA LEU A 157 -2.82 -16.43 -20.73
C LEU A 157 -4.33 -16.41 -20.78
N GLU A 158 -4.92 -15.52 -21.58
CA GLU A 158 -6.37 -15.42 -21.77
C GLU A 158 -6.98 -16.73 -22.29
N ARG A 159 -6.35 -17.35 -23.28
CA ARG A 159 -6.85 -18.59 -23.90
C ARG A 159 -6.79 -19.80 -22.97
N LEU A 160 -5.76 -19.90 -22.12
CA LEU A 160 -5.52 -21.07 -21.27
C LEU A 160 -6.03 -20.90 -19.83
N ALA A 161 -6.61 -19.74 -19.52
CA ALA A 161 -7.20 -19.50 -18.22
C ALA A 161 -8.42 -20.41 -17.99
N ALA A 162 -8.52 -20.95 -16.78
CA ALA A 162 -9.59 -21.88 -16.40
C ALA A 162 -10.33 -21.39 -15.15
N PRO A 163 -11.63 -21.69 -15.01
CA PRO A 163 -12.37 -21.39 -13.80
C PRO A 163 -11.78 -22.09 -12.56
N GLN A 164 -11.72 -21.38 -11.44
CA GLN A 164 -11.13 -21.85 -10.18
C GLN A 164 -12.21 -22.09 -9.11
N PRO A 165 -12.14 -23.14 -8.28
CA PRO A 165 -13.10 -23.35 -7.19
C PRO A 165 -13.07 -22.20 -6.17
N ALA A 166 -14.21 -21.62 -5.83
CA ALA A 166 -14.28 -20.41 -5.00
C ALA A 166 -13.67 -20.60 -3.59
N GLY A 167 -13.86 -21.78 -2.98
CA GLY A 167 -13.32 -22.10 -1.66
C GLY A 167 -11.79 -22.03 -1.58
N THR A 168 -11.09 -22.11 -2.71
CA THR A 168 -9.64 -21.95 -2.75
C THR A 168 -9.19 -20.51 -2.52
N LEU A 169 -10.02 -19.53 -2.90
CA LEU A 169 -9.75 -18.11 -2.74
C LEU A 169 -10.34 -17.52 -1.45
N THR A 170 -11.46 -18.08 -0.97
CA THR A 170 -12.23 -17.49 0.14
C THR A 170 -12.03 -18.20 1.48
N GLN A 171 -11.50 -19.42 1.51
CA GLN A 171 -11.20 -20.10 2.76
C GLN A 171 -9.98 -19.48 3.45
N PRO A 172 -10.08 -19.12 4.75
CA PRO A 172 -8.95 -18.67 5.53
C PRO A 172 -7.83 -19.71 5.62
N LEU A 173 -6.59 -19.28 5.39
CA LEU A 173 -5.39 -20.08 5.63
C LEU A 173 -5.28 -20.44 7.11
N ARG A 174 -4.93 -21.69 7.43
CA ARG A 174 -4.72 -22.14 8.81
C ARG A 174 -3.30 -22.65 8.98
N LEU A 175 -2.52 -21.97 9.81
CA LEU A 175 -1.12 -22.30 10.10
C LEU A 175 -0.96 -22.64 11.59
N THR A 176 -0.15 -23.65 11.87
CA THR A 176 0.26 -24.00 13.24
C THR A 176 1.42 -23.14 13.74
N GLY A 177 2.15 -22.50 12.82
CA GLY A 177 3.35 -21.72 13.09
C GLY A 177 4.65 -22.53 12.91
N ALA A 178 4.56 -23.78 12.48
CA ALA A 178 5.73 -24.63 12.24
C ALA A 178 6.63 -24.11 11.09
N ALA A 179 6.05 -23.40 10.11
CA ALA A 179 6.83 -22.74 9.06
C ALA A 179 7.49 -21.42 9.50
N ALA A 180 7.23 -20.94 10.71
CA ALA A 180 7.65 -19.61 11.16
C ALA A 180 9.17 -19.47 11.37
N SER A 181 9.97 -20.53 11.24
CA SER A 181 11.44 -20.47 11.26
C SER A 181 12.08 -20.59 9.88
N LEU A 182 11.30 -20.83 8.82
CA LEU A 182 11.84 -21.06 7.49
C LEU A 182 12.43 -19.76 6.89
N PRO A 183 13.51 -19.86 6.10
CA PRO A 183 13.99 -18.77 5.26
C PRO A 183 12.94 -18.39 4.20
N ILE A 184 12.78 -17.09 3.98
CA ILE A 184 11.83 -16.55 3.02
C ILE A 184 12.55 -15.59 2.08
N THR A 185 12.24 -15.66 0.79
CA THR A 185 12.64 -14.65 -0.19
C THR A 185 11.40 -14.00 -0.79
N GLY A 186 11.32 -12.67 -0.75
CA GLY A 186 10.38 -11.89 -1.55
C GLY A 186 11.01 -11.50 -2.88
N VAL A 187 10.39 -11.87 -3.99
CA VAL A 187 10.74 -11.34 -5.32
C VAL A 187 9.68 -10.30 -5.68
N LEU A 188 10.09 -9.04 -5.79
CA LEU A 188 9.23 -7.86 -5.92
C LEU A 188 9.28 -7.37 -7.37
N CYS A 189 8.13 -7.29 -8.03
CA CYS A 189 8.05 -6.82 -9.41
C CYS A 189 7.83 -5.29 -9.42
N THR A 190 8.86 -4.55 -9.82
CA THR A 190 8.89 -3.08 -9.65
C THR A 190 7.88 -2.34 -10.48
N ALA A 191 7.52 -2.85 -11.67
CA ALA A 191 6.45 -2.29 -12.49
C ALA A 191 5.04 -2.69 -12.02
N ASN A 192 4.93 -3.54 -10.99
CA ASN A 192 3.68 -3.78 -10.27
C ASN A 192 3.52 -2.85 -9.03
N GLY A 193 4.53 -2.01 -8.75
CA GLY A 193 4.50 -1.04 -7.65
C GLY A 193 5.15 -1.53 -6.34
N SER A 194 5.69 -2.75 -6.34
CA SER A 194 6.43 -3.34 -5.21
C SER A 194 7.94 -3.25 -5.45
N GLY A 195 8.75 -2.94 -4.42
CA GLY A 195 10.20 -2.91 -4.57
C GLY A 195 10.96 -2.80 -3.26
N ILE A 196 12.25 -3.11 -3.27
CA ILE A 196 13.10 -3.11 -2.07
C ILE A 196 13.07 -1.74 -1.39
N GLU A 197 13.09 -0.64 -2.16
CA GLU A 197 13.05 0.71 -1.58
C GLU A 197 11.72 1.02 -0.90
N LEU A 198 10.59 0.55 -1.45
CA LEU A 198 9.31 0.61 -0.76
C LEU A 198 9.32 -0.23 0.53
N VAL A 199 9.89 -1.43 0.50
CA VAL A 199 10.06 -2.25 1.72
C VAL A 199 10.93 -1.54 2.75
N ARG A 200 12.05 -0.91 2.35
CA ARG A 200 12.88 -0.11 3.26
C ARG A 200 12.11 1.05 3.85
N MET A 201 11.34 1.77 3.03
CA MET A 201 10.50 2.87 3.50
C MET A 201 9.48 2.38 4.54
N LEU A 202 8.80 1.26 4.27
CA LEU A 202 7.83 0.66 5.18
C LEU A 202 8.48 0.15 6.48
N VAL A 203 9.66 -0.46 6.42
CA VAL A 203 10.40 -0.87 7.62
C VAL A 203 10.83 0.34 8.44
N LYS A 204 11.31 1.41 7.78
CA LYS A 204 11.74 2.65 8.43
C LYS A 204 10.60 3.41 9.09
N SER A 205 9.38 3.36 8.54
CA SER A 205 8.24 4.07 9.13
C SER A 205 7.92 3.56 10.54
N GLY A 206 8.25 2.28 10.84
CA GLY A 206 8.27 1.72 12.18
C GLY A 206 7.05 0.91 12.68
N PRO A 207 5.87 0.85 12.01
CA PRO A 207 4.77 -0.03 12.41
C PRO A 207 5.20 -1.49 12.60
N PRO A 208 4.73 -2.19 13.65
CA PRO A 208 5.17 -3.56 13.96
C PRO A 208 5.01 -4.56 12.81
N GLN A 209 3.94 -4.43 12.01
CA GLN A 209 3.67 -5.33 10.89
C GLN A 209 4.76 -5.28 9.80
N PHE A 210 5.38 -4.12 9.57
CA PHE A 210 6.44 -3.99 8.56
C PHE A 210 7.80 -4.42 9.10
N ARG A 211 8.00 -4.46 10.43
CA ARG A 211 9.25 -4.96 11.03
C ARG A 211 9.51 -6.43 10.70
N ALA A 212 8.47 -7.23 10.47
CA ALA A 212 8.60 -8.61 10.04
C ALA A 212 9.37 -8.73 8.71
N LEU A 213 9.32 -7.71 7.85
CA LEU A 213 10.09 -7.66 6.59
C LEU A 213 11.59 -7.49 6.83
N ALA A 214 12.01 -7.06 8.04
CA ALA A 214 13.41 -6.93 8.42
C ALA A 214 13.98 -8.13 9.20
N ASP A 215 13.18 -9.20 9.38
CA ASP A 215 13.60 -10.44 10.02
C ASP A 215 14.84 -11.04 9.33
N ASP A 216 15.75 -11.61 10.11
CA ASP A 216 16.99 -12.25 9.67
C ASP A 216 16.83 -13.28 8.55
N ARG A 217 15.64 -13.88 8.43
CA ARG A 217 15.29 -14.91 7.45
C ARG A 217 14.84 -14.33 6.12
N MET A 218 14.47 -13.05 6.08
CA MET A 218 13.95 -12.37 4.89
C MET A 218 15.08 -11.94 3.96
N ARG A 219 14.92 -12.23 2.68
CA ARG A 219 15.75 -11.71 1.59
C ARG A 219 14.85 -11.16 0.49
N PHE A 220 15.31 -10.16 -0.24
CA PHE A 220 14.54 -9.53 -1.31
C PHE A 220 15.33 -9.41 -2.60
N PHE A 221 14.61 -9.55 -3.71
CA PHE A 221 15.09 -9.22 -5.05
C PHE A 221 14.06 -8.33 -5.73
N ASP A 222 14.55 -7.31 -6.44
CA ASP A 222 13.74 -6.58 -7.39
C ASP A 222 13.82 -7.27 -8.76
N LEU A 223 12.70 -7.24 -9.49
CA LEU A 223 12.60 -7.70 -10.86
C LEU A 223 11.82 -6.67 -11.66
N ASP A 224 12.42 -6.14 -12.73
CA ASP A 224 11.88 -5.01 -13.49
C ASP A 224 10.80 -5.45 -14.48
N THR A 225 9.63 -5.81 -13.95
CA THR A 225 8.47 -6.25 -14.73
C THR A 225 7.18 -6.12 -13.92
N GLY A 226 6.03 -6.40 -14.53
CA GLY A 226 4.73 -6.47 -13.86
C GLY A 226 4.52 -7.79 -13.10
N HIS A 227 3.28 -8.08 -12.72
CA HIS A 227 2.90 -9.19 -11.85
C HIS A 227 3.14 -10.60 -12.43
N TRP A 228 3.46 -10.73 -13.71
CA TRP A 228 3.55 -12.02 -14.41
C TRP A 228 4.98 -12.35 -14.92
N PRO A 229 6.01 -12.35 -14.05
CA PRO A 229 7.42 -12.51 -14.46
C PRO A 229 7.72 -13.83 -15.16
N MET A 230 6.89 -14.87 -14.95
CA MET A 230 6.96 -16.15 -15.66
C MET A 230 6.77 -16.01 -17.17
N LEU A 231 6.02 -14.97 -17.57
CA LEU A 231 5.67 -14.67 -18.95
C LEU A 231 6.52 -13.54 -19.51
N SER A 232 6.79 -12.52 -18.71
CA SER A 232 7.52 -11.31 -19.14
C SER A 232 9.05 -11.41 -19.02
N ALA A 233 9.57 -12.06 -17.97
CA ALA A 233 11.01 -12.13 -17.69
C ALA A 233 11.46 -13.53 -17.19
N PRO A 234 11.16 -14.63 -17.91
CA PRO A 234 11.38 -15.98 -17.39
C PRO A 234 12.85 -16.36 -17.18
N GLU A 235 13.77 -15.76 -17.95
CA GLU A 235 15.21 -15.94 -17.81
C GLU A 235 15.75 -15.31 -16.53
N GLU A 236 15.48 -14.01 -16.33
CA GLU A 236 15.94 -13.23 -15.17
C GLU A 236 15.39 -13.82 -13.88
N LEU A 237 14.11 -14.16 -13.89
CA LEU A 237 13.42 -14.83 -12.81
C LEU A 237 14.02 -16.19 -12.46
N ALA A 238 14.37 -17.03 -13.44
CA ALA A 238 15.01 -18.32 -13.16
C ALA A 238 16.35 -18.13 -12.44
N GLU A 239 17.11 -17.10 -12.82
CA GLU A 239 18.36 -16.76 -12.11
C GLU A 239 18.08 -16.22 -10.70
N VAL A 240 17.10 -15.35 -10.53
CA VAL A 240 16.66 -14.87 -9.20
C VAL A 240 16.26 -16.03 -8.29
N LEU A 241 15.49 -17.00 -8.79
CA LEU A 241 15.09 -18.18 -8.01
C LEU A 241 16.29 -19.05 -7.61
N ARG A 242 17.30 -19.17 -8.48
CA ARG A 242 18.56 -19.87 -8.19
C ARG A 242 19.34 -19.19 -7.07
N ARG A 243 19.49 -17.87 -7.15
CA ARG A 243 20.15 -17.05 -6.14
C ARG A 243 19.40 -17.07 -4.81
N ALA A 244 18.07 -16.98 -4.86
CA ALA A 244 17.21 -17.14 -3.69
C ALA A 244 17.43 -18.50 -3.02
N ALA A 245 17.47 -19.60 -3.79
CA ALA A 245 17.75 -20.93 -3.27
C ALA A 245 19.15 -21.06 -2.63
N ALA A 246 20.14 -20.29 -3.10
CA ALA A 246 21.47 -20.19 -2.49
C ALA A 246 21.50 -19.31 -1.23
N GLY A 247 20.39 -18.67 -0.85
CA GLY A 247 20.28 -17.79 0.30
C GLY A 247 20.75 -16.35 0.04
N GLU A 248 20.98 -16.00 -1.22
CA GLU A 248 21.30 -14.63 -1.63
C GLU A 248 20.06 -13.73 -1.58
N GLY A 249 20.31 -12.43 -1.76
CA GLY A 249 19.29 -11.37 -1.84
C GLY A 249 19.58 -10.25 -0.87
N HIS A 250 18.90 -9.13 -1.06
CA HIS A 250 19.03 -7.98 -0.19
C HIS A 250 18.35 -8.27 1.14
N ARG A 251 19.06 -8.03 2.23
CA ARG A 251 18.46 -7.94 3.55
C ARG A 251 18.05 -6.49 3.78
N VAL A 252 16.80 -6.29 4.16
CA VAL A 252 16.38 -5.02 4.75
C VAL A 252 16.60 -5.16 6.24
N THR A 253 17.36 -4.25 6.83
CA THR A 253 17.60 -4.22 8.26
C THR A 253 16.74 -3.13 8.88
N VAL A 254 16.32 -3.36 10.12
CA VAL A 254 15.98 -2.24 10.99
C VAL A 254 17.28 -1.46 11.20
N PRO A 255 17.30 -0.13 11.09
CA PRO A 255 18.52 0.66 11.31
C PRO A 255 19.20 0.27 12.63
N GLU A 256 20.47 -0.16 12.59
CA GLU A 256 21.24 -0.66 13.75
C GLU A 256 21.73 0.45 14.70
N GLN A 257 21.24 1.68 14.59
CA GLN A 257 21.58 2.74 15.55
C GLN A 257 20.46 2.96 16.57
N ALA A 258 20.71 2.41 17.75
CA ALA A 258 19.91 2.52 18.97
C ALA A 258 19.83 3.92 19.60
N ASP A 259 19.98 5.00 18.81
CA ASP A 259 19.87 6.40 19.24
C ASP A 259 18.90 7.26 18.39
N GLU A 260 18.36 6.76 17.28
CA GLU A 260 17.38 7.53 16.49
C GLU A 260 15.94 7.13 16.85
N ARG A 261 15.21 8.10 17.38
CA ARG A 261 13.76 8.01 17.60
C ARG A 261 13.06 7.51 16.33
N PRO A 262 12.06 6.60 16.44
CA PRO A 262 11.14 6.30 15.35
C PRO A 262 10.72 7.56 14.59
N THR A 263 10.56 7.50 13.26
CA THR A 263 10.27 8.69 12.43
C THR A 263 9.09 9.51 12.95
N HIS A 264 8.03 8.85 13.42
CA HIS A 264 6.85 9.51 14.00
C HIS A 264 7.10 10.21 15.36
N LEU A 265 8.29 10.04 15.95
CA LEU A 265 8.77 10.70 17.17
C LEU A 265 9.85 11.76 16.88
N LEU A 266 10.26 11.93 15.62
CA LEU A 266 11.15 13.01 15.23
C LEU A 266 10.45 14.37 15.41
N PRO A 267 11.18 15.42 15.83
CA PRO A 267 10.60 16.73 16.05
C PRO A 267 10.04 17.31 14.75
N PHE A 268 9.01 18.16 14.87
CA PHE A 268 8.59 18.99 13.75
C PHE A 268 9.74 19.90 13.31
N LEU A 269 9.88 20.11 12.00
CA LEU A 269 11.02 20.87 11.48
C LEU A 269 11.08 22.28 12.05
N LEU A 270 9.95 23.01 12.14
CA LEU A 270 9.92 24.41 12.57
C LEU A 270 9.89 24.51 14.09
N ASP A 271 10.62 25.47 14.64
CA ASP A 271 10.49 25.85 16.05
C ASP A 271 9.23 26.70 16.20
N VAL A 272 8.21 26.13 16.85
CA VAL A 272 6.89 26.74 16.97
C VAL A 272 6.48 26.85 18.43
N PRO A 273 5.91 27.99 18.86
CA PRO A 273 5.53 28.19 20.24
C PRO A 273 4.43 27.21 20.65
N GLU A 274 4.38 26.88 21.94
CA GLU A 274 3.22 26.19 22.49
C GLU A 274 1.99 27.09 22.44
N VAL A 275 0.85 26.48 22.14
CA VAL A 275 -0.45 27.17 22.12
C VAL A 275 -1.48 26.35 22.91
N PRO A 276 -2.56 26.97 23.43
CA PRO A 276 -3.65 26.24 24.04
C PRO A 276 -4.21 25.16 23.09
N CYS A 277 -4.42 23.96 23.63
CA CYS A 277 -4.90 22.81 22.88
C CYS A 277 -6.10 22.19 23.61
N GLU A 278 -7.23 22.06 22.93
CA GLU A 278 -8.44 21.43 23.47
C GLU A 278 -8.81 20.18 22.68
N ARG A 279 -8.87 19.03 23.37
CA ARG A 279 -9.28 17.76 22.79
C ARG A 279 -10.81 17.63 22.78
N ARG A 280 -11.37 17.28 21.62
CA ARG A 280 -12.80 16.97 21.44
C ARG A 280 -12.96 15.70 20.61
N GLY A 281 -13.26 14.58 21.25
CA GLY A 281 -13.35 13.29 20.58
C GLY A 281 -12.03 12.93 19.89
N ARG A 282 -12.05 12.80 18.56
CA ARG A 282 -10.90 12.44 17.72
C ARG A 282 -10.07 13.64 17.23
N VAL A 283 -10.48 14.87 17.51
CA VAL A 283 -9.76 16.08 17.09
C VAL A 283 -9.15 16.83 18.27
N ASP A 284 -8.04 17.52 18.02
CA ASP A 284 -7.46 18.49 18.93
C ASP A 284 -7.44 19.87 18.26
N LEU A 285 -7.96 20.89 18.95
CA LEU A 285 -8.01 22.26 18.48
C LEU A 285 -6.87 23.07 19.10
N HIS A 286 -5.89 23.44 18.29
CA HIS A 286 -4.82 24.37 18.63
C HIS A 286 -5.31 25.80 18.37
N LEU A 287 -5.51 26.57 19.45
CA LEU A 287 -6.15 27.87 19.39
C LEU A 287 -5.11 28.99 19.33
N PRO A 288 -5.32 30.02 18.49
CA PRO A 288 -4.43 31.17 18.43
C PRO A 288 -4.43 31.92 19.77
N VAL A 289 -3.25 32.37 20.22
CA VAL A 289 -3.15 33.22 21.42
C VAL A 289 -3.64 34.61 21.05
N VAL A 290 -4.82 34.99 21.55
CA VAL A 290 -5.41 36.30 21.27
C VAL A 290 -4.67 37.39 22.04
N SER A 291 -4.26 38.46 21.36
CA SER A 291 -3.82 39.69 22.01
C SER A 291 -4.96 40.29 22.84
N PRO A 292 -4.72 40.82 24.06
CA PRO A 292 -5.74 41.52 24.86
C PRO A 292 -6.41 42.72 24.16
N LEU A 293 -5.80 43.20 23.07
CA LEU A 293 -6.26 44.33 22.25
C LEU A 293 -6.92 43.86 20.93
N GLY A 294 -7.02 42.56 20.69
CA GLY A 294 -7.58 41.97 19.47
C GLY A 294 -9.02 41.49 19.62
N ASP A 295 -9.67 41.23 18.49
CA ASP A 295 -11.03 40.67 18.38
C ASP A 295 -11.05 39.23 18.93
N ALA A 296 -11.11 39.09 20.26
CA ALA A 296 -11.08 37.81 20.98
C ALA A 296 -12.31 36.94 20.72
N ASP A 297 -13.42 37.58 20.33
CA ASP A 297 -14.73 36.94 20.21
C ASP A 297 -15.09 36.53 18.77
N ARG A 298 -14.20 36.77 17.79
CA ARG A 298 -14.47 36.38 16.40
C ARG A 298 -14.03 34.96 16.08
N PRO A 299 -14.90 34.16 15.44
CA PRO A 299 -14.52 32.88 14.84
C PRO A 299 -13.34 33.04 13.88
N ARG A 300 -12.43 32.07 13.92
CA ARG A 300 -11.16 32.07 13.16
C ARG A 300 -11.21 31.00 12.07
N PRO A 301 -10.58 31.22 10.91
CA PRO A 301 -10.48 30.17 9.91
C PRO A 301 -9.71 28.97 10.47
N ALA A 302 -9.96 27.77 9.96
CA ALA A 302 -9.31 26.55 10.45
C ALA A 302 -8.54 25.80 9.36
N VAL A 303 -7.47 25.13 9.76
CA VAL A 303 -6.72 24.19 8.92
C VAL A 303 -6.75 22.82 9.59
N VAL A 304 -7.34 21.84 8.91
CA VAL A 304 -7.44 20.45 9.39
C VAL A 304 -6.36 19.60 8.76
N PHE A 305 -5.43 19.10 9.58
CA PHE A 305 -4.30 18.28 9.17
C PHE A 305 -4.67 16.79 9.21
N VAL A 306 -4.65 16.15 8.05
CA VAL A 306 -5.05 14.75 7.83
C VAL A 306 -3.80 13.91 7.59
N HIS A 307 -3.43 13.09 8.57
CA HIS A 307 -2.21 12.29 8.51
C HIS A 307 -2.24 11.23 7.39
N GLY A 308 -1.05 10.77 6.99
CA GLY A 308 -0.91 9.62 6.09
C GLY A 308 -1.09 8.27 6.79
N GLY A 309 -0.82 7.19 6.09
CA GLY A 309 -0.89 5.85 6.67
C GLY A 309 -0.64 4.75 5.63
N PRO A 310 -0.95 3.49 5.96
CA PRO A 310 -1.63 3.06 7.17
C PRO A 310 -0.79 3.17 8.45
N VAL A 311 -1.44 3.40 9.59
CA VAL A 311 -0.81 3.50 10.92
C VAL A 311 -1.27 2.35 11.79
N ALA A 312 -0.37 1.66 12.49
CA ALA A 312 -0.77 0.54 13.35
C ALA A 312 -1.75 0.99 14.46
N PRO A 313 -2.80 0.22 14.77
CA PRO A 313 -3.82 0.61 15.75
C PRO A 313 -3.26 0.77 17.18
N ASP A 314 -2.17 0.06 17.49
CA ASP A 314 -1.45 0.11 18.75
C ASP A 314 -0.29 1.13 18.77
N GLN A 315 0.00 1.81 17.65
CA GLN A 315 1.03 2.85 17.62
C GLN A 315 0.73 3.95 18.64
N ARG A 316 1.72 4.28 19.47
CA ARG A 316 1.65 5.41 20.41
C ARG A 316 2.94 6.25 20.33
N PRO A 317 2.83 7.60 20.37
CA PRO A 317 1.60 8.39 20.35
C PRO A 317 0.80 8.16 19.06
N THR A 318 -0.52 8.38 19.12
CA THR A 318 -1.34 8.33 17.91
C THR A 318 -0.95 9.48 16.98
N PRO A 319 -1.24 9.42 15.67
CA PRO A 319 -0.84 10.44 14.72
C PRO A 319 -1.10 11.89 15.15
N ARG A 320 -2.27 12.21 15.72
CA ARG A 320 -2.56 13.58 16.20
C ARG A 320 -1.65 14.06 17.34
N ASP A 321 -1.10 13.12 18.10
CA ASP A 321 -0.22 13.33 19.25
C ASP A 321 1.28 13.26 18.88
N THR A 322 1.61 13.03 17.60
CA THR A 322 3.01 13.05 17.15
C THR A 322 3.58 14.47 17.15
N PRO A 323 4.89 14.65 17.41
CA PRO A 323 5.51 15.99 17.34
C PRO A 323 5.27 16.67 15.98
N PHE A 324 5.23 15.88 14.91
CA PHE A 324 4.93 16.32 13.54
C PHE A 324 3.59 17.06 13.43
N LEU A 325 2.46 16.39 13.74
CA LEU A 325 1.14 17.01 13.60
C LEU A 325 0.89 18.09 14.64
N LEU A 326 1.35 17.89 15.88
CA LEU A 326 1.29 18.94 16.90
C LEU A 326 2.02 20.21 16.44
N GLY A 327 3.15 20.06 15.74
CA GLY A 327 3.90 21.16 15.15
C GLY A 327 3.10 21.93 14.11
N TYR A 328 2.45 21.26 13.17
CA TYR A 328 1.57 21.87 12.18
C TYR A 328 0.38 22.60 12.83
N GLY A 329 -0.29 21.97 13.81
CA GLY A 329 -1.39 22.56 14.56
C GLY A 329 -0.97 23.84 15.30
N ARG A 330 0.16 23.78 16.02
CA ARG A 330 0.77 24.94 16.69
C ARG A 330 1.18 26.03 15.70
N TYR A 331 1.72 25.66 14.54
CA TYR A 331 2.17 26.62 13.54
C TYR A 331 1.01 27.43 12.96
N ALA A 332 -0.07 26.77 12.53
CA ALA A 332 -1.28 27.44 12.06
C ALA A 332 -1.87 28.37 13.13
N ALA A 333 -1.91 27.91 14.39
CA ALA A 333 -2.34 28.70 15.53
C ALA A 333 -1.47 29.95 15.78
N SER A 334 -0.14 29.81 15.67
CA SER A 334 0.78 30.95 15.80
C SER A 334 0.56 32.01 14.72
N LEU A 335 -0.04 31.63 13.57
CA LEU A 335 -0.37 32.51 12.46
C LEU A 335 -1.82 33.00 12.47
N GLY A 336 -2.60 32.69 13.52
CA GLY A 336 -3.93 33.25 13.75
C GLY A 336 -5.11 32.42 13.25
N ALA A 337 -4.89 31.21 12.71
CA ALA A 337 -5.92 30.24 12.36
C ALA A 337 -6.12 29.22 13.49
N VAL A 338 -7.23 28.47 13.52
CA VAL A 338 -7.32 27.28 14.37
C VAL A 338 -6.59 26.13 13.67
N GLY A 339 -5.53 25.61 14.27
CA GLY A 339 -4.89 24.39 13.80
C GLY A 339 -5.62 23.16 14.34
N VAL A 340 -5.97 22.20 13.49
CA VAL A 340 -6.69 21.00 13.92
C VAL A 340 -5.91 19.75 13.56
N THR A 341 -5.59 18.92 14.55
CA THR A 341 -5.05 17.58 14.34
C THR A 341 -6.12 16.54 14.64
N LEU A 342 -6.06 15.37 13.98
CA LEU A 342 -7.05 14.31 14.16
C LEU A 342 -6.47 12.91 14.02
N ASP A 343 -7.16 11.93 14.60
CA ASP A 343 -6.91 10.51 14.36
C ASP A 343 -8.04 9.90 13.50
N HIS A 344 -7.66 9.10 12.51
CA HIS A 344 -8.58 8.27 11.72
C HIS A 344 -8.13 6.80 11.65
N ARG A 345 -9.08 5.89 11.42
CA ARG A 345 -8.87 4.43 11.43
C ARG A 345 -8.24 3.87 10.15
N LEU A 346 -7.28 4.58 9.55
CA LEU A 346 -6.52 4.03 8.41
C LEU A 346 -5.41 3.11 8.94
N HIS A 347 -5.77 1.87 9.28
CA HIS A 347 -4.85 0.88 9.88
C HIS A 347 -4.29 -0.13 8.86
N GLY A 348 -4.96 -0.29 7.73
CA GLY A 348 -4.52 -0.98 6.53
C GLY A 348 -5.02 -0.30 5.25
N ILE A 349 -4.54 -0.80 4.10
CA ILE A 349 -4.91 -0.27 2.78
C ILE A 349 -6.41 -0.46 2.46
N ALA A 350 -7.10 -1.37 3.17
CA ALA A 350 -8.53 -1.58 3.01
C ALA A 350 -9.40 -0.58 3.83
N ASP A 351 -8.81 0.24 4.69
CA ASP A 351 -9.56 1.02 5.70
C ASP A 351 -9.89 2.46 5.25
N PHE A 352 -9.71 2.79 3.96
CA PHE A 352 -9.96 4.15 3.48
C PHE A 352 -11.42 4.60 3.68
N ALA A 353 -12.43 3.72 3.55
CA ALA A 353 -13.80 4.08 3.89
C ALA A 353 -13.97 4.47 5.36
N LEU A 354 -13.44 3.67 6.28
CA LEU A 354 -13.50 3.96 7.72
C LEU A 354 -12.78 5.27 8.05
N ALA A 355 -11.64 5.51 7.41
CA ALA A 355 -10.89 6.75 7.57
C ALA A 355 -11.63 7.98 7.00
N ALA A 356 -12.35 7.83 5.89
CA ALA A 356 -13.17 8.89 5.30
C ALA A 356 -14.37 9.25 6.19
N GLU A 357 -15.05 8.25 6.78
CA GLU A 357 -16.10 8.47 7.79
C GLU A 357 -15.57 9.25 8.99
N ASP A 358 -14.42 8.81 9.52
CA ASP A 358 -13.76 9.47 10.64
C ASP A 358 -13.37 10.92 10.33
N LEU A 359 -12.88 11.18 9.12
CA LEU A 359 -12.54 12.53 8.66
C LEU A 359 -13.78 13.41 8.52
N ALA A 360 -14.87 12.89 7.94
CA ALA A 360 -16.12 13.63 7.82
C ALA A 360 -16.71 14.01 9.19
N GLU A 361 -16.69 13.08 10.16
CA GLU A 361 -17.07 13.35 11.56
C GLU A 361 -16.17 14.41 12.20
N ALA A 362 -14.85 14.31 12.02
CA ALA A 362 -13.89 15.29 12.53
C ALA A 362 -14.16 16.69 11.99
N VAL A 363 -14.35 16.82 10.68
CA VAL A 363 -14.66 18.11 10.03
C VAL A 363 -15.99 18.68 10.52
N ALA A 364 -17.01 17.85 10.71
CA ALA A 364 -18.29 18.29 11.28
C ALA A 364 -18.13 18.82 12.72
N LEU A 365 -17.31 18.15 13.55
CA LEU A 365 -17.00 18.62 14.91
C LEU A 365 -16.25 19.96 14.91
N VAL A 366 -15.32 20.15 13.97
CA VAL A 366 -14.57 21.40 13.81
C VAL A 366 -15.49 22.54 13.40
N ARG A 367 -16.36 22.32 12.40
CA ARG A 367 -17.34 23.34 11.95
C ARG A 367 -18.34 23.74 13.03
N ALA A 368 -18.68 22.83 13.93
CA ALA A 368 -19.60 23.11 15.02
C ALA A 368 -18.95 23.87 16.20
N ASP A 369 -17.63 24.06 16.24
CA ASP A 369 -16.98 24.82 17.31
C ASP A 369 -17.20 26.33 17.11
N PRO A 370 -17.76 27.06 18.10
CA PRO A 370 -18.08 28.48 17.94
C PRO A 370 -16.87 29.39 17.74
N ARG A 371 -15.65 28.89 17.97
CA ARG A 371 -14.39 29.63 17.74
C ARG A 371 -13.86 29.43 16.32
N VAL A 372 -14.44 28.51 15.57
CA VAL A 372 -14.08 28.23 14.17
C VAL A 372 -15.08 28.93 13.26
N ASP A 373 -14.55 29.61 12.25
CA ASP A 373 -15.34 30.14 11.15
C ASP A 373 -15.74 28.98 10.22
N GLU A 374 -17.00 28.56 10.31
CA GLU A 374 -17.49 27.36 9.61
C GLU A 374 -17.45 27.46 8.08
N GLU A 375 -17.25 28.67 7.54
CA GLU A 375 -17.20 28.99 6.10
C GLU A 375 -15.77 29.20 5.57
N ARG A 376 -14.75 29.09 6.43
CA ARG A 376 -13.34 29.30 6.07
C ARG A 376 -12.46 28.20 6.64
N ILE A 377 -12.51 27.04 5.99
CA ILE A 377 -11.74 25.86 6.38
C ILE A 377 -10.88 25.37 5.21
N ALA A 378 -9.67 24.95 5.53
CA ALA A 378 -8.80 24.19 4.64
C ALA A 378 -8.59 22.76 5.16
N LEU A 379 -8.49 21.79 4.25
CA LEU A 379 -8.10 20.42 4.57
C LEU A 379 -6.70 20.16 3.99
N TRP A 380 -5.78 19.67 4.81
CA TRP A 380 -4.38 19.42 4.42
C TRP A 380 -4.01 17.96 4.60
N PHE A 381 -3.79 17.25 3.50
CA PHE A 381 -3.51 15.82 3.46
C PHE A 381 -2.01 15.52 3.33
N PHE A 382 -1.56 14.47 4.00
CA PHE A 382 -0.16 14.03 3.94
C PHE A 382 -0.05 12.60 3.39
N SER A 383 0.94 12.33 2.54
CA SER A 383 1.25 10.96 2.07
C SER A 383 -0.01 10.25 1.52
N ALA A 384 -0.25 8.99 1.88
CA ALA A 384 -1.42 8.21 1.48
C ALA A 384 -2.76 8.81 1.93
N GLY A 385 -2.75 9.72 2.90
CA GLY A 385 -3.93 10.53 3.26
C GLY A 385 -4.43 11.36 2.08
N GLY A 386 -3.58 11.65 1.09
CA GLY A 386 -3.97 12.30 -0.17
C GLY A 386 -5.12 11.61 -0.90
N LEU A 387 -5.27 10.28 -0.78
CA LEU A 387 -6.39 9.55 -1.39
C LEU A 387 -7.74 9.92 -0.77
N LEU A 388 -7.77 10.34 0.51
CA LEU A 388 -8.98 10.81 1.19
C LEU A 388 -9.47 12.16 0.65
N ALA A 389 -8.64 12.89 -0.10
CA ALA A 389 -9.06 14.14 -0.74
C ALA A 389 -10.11 13.92 -1.84
N ALA A 390 -10.25 12.69 -2.36
CA ALA A 390 -11.14 12.39 -3.47
C ALA A 390 -12.60 12.80 -3.21
N ASP A 391 -13.15 12.46 -2.04
CA ASP A 391 -14.54 12.81 -1.69
C ASP A 391 -14.75 14.34 -1.67
N TRP A 392 -13.75 15.08 -1.18
CA TRP A 392 -13.77 16.54 -1.07
C TRP A 392 -13.56 17.27 -2.40
N LEU A 393 -12.89 16.63 -3.36
CA LEU A 393 -12.71 17.15 -4.72
C LEU A 393 -13.89 16.77 -5.63
N ALA A 394 -14.49 15.60 -5.41
CA ALA A 394 -15.64 15.13 -6.18
C ALA A 394 -16.92 15.91 -5.87
N ALA A 395 -17.12 16.27 -4.60
CA ALA A 395 -18.25 17.08 -4.15
C ALA A 395 -17.79 18.17 -3.15
N PRO A 396 -17.08 19.20 -3.64
CA PRO A 396 -16.55 20.25 -2.78
C PRO A 396 -17.68 21.01 -2.08
N PRO A 397 -17.70 21.06 -0.73
CA PRO A 397 -18.71 21.83 -0.04
C PRO A 397 -18.39 23.34 -0.14
N PRO A 398 -19.40 24.22 -0.14
CA PRO A 398 -19.20 25.65 -0.41
C PRO A 398 -18.37 26.40 0.64
N TRP A 399 -18.24 25.83 1.84
CA TRP A 399 -17.44 26.37 2.93
C TRP A 399 -15.94 26.02 2.82
N LEU A 400 -15.59 25.03 2.00
CA LEU A 400 -14.20 24.58 1.85
C LEU A 400 -13.46 25.56 0.95
N ARG A 401 -12.40 26.17 1.48
CA ARG A 401 -11.67 27.24 0.78
C ARG A 401 -10.35 26.79 0.17
N CYS A 402 -9.78 25.70 0.66
CA CYS A 402 -8.52 25.17 0.16
C CYS A 402 -8.39 23.67 0.44
N VAL A 403 -7.86 22.93 -0.54
CA VAL A 403 -7.34 21.58 -0.33
C VAL A 403 -5.83 21.65 -0.47
N ALA A 404 -5.09 21.27 0.56
CA ALA A 404 -3.64 21.19 0.53
C ALA A 404 -3.18 19.74 0.59
N ALA A 405 -2.06 19.44 -0.03
CA ALA A 405 -1.48 18.10 0.01
C ALA A 405 0.04 18.16 -0.03
N SER A 406 0.73 17.41 0.84
CA SER A 406 2.19 17.35 0.89
C SER A 406 2.69 15.93 0.69
N TYR A 407 3.64 15.76 -0.26
CA TYR A 407 4.15 14.46 -0.75
C TYR A 407 3.03 13.42 -0.89
N PRO A 408 1.91 13.78 -1.54
CA PRO A 408 0.73 12.92 -1.48
C PRO A 408 0.88 11.71 -2.40
N VAL A 409 0.18 10.65 -2.04
CA VAL A 409 -0.24 9.62 -3.00
C VAL A 409 -1.63 10.04 -3.50
N LEU A 410 -1.78 10.21 -4.82
CA LEU A 410 -3.03 10.74 -5.43
C LEU A 410 -3.75 9.72 -6.33
N ALA A 411 -3.21 8.52 -6.44
CA ALA A 411 -3.88 7.33 -6.96
C ALA A 411 -3.38 6.08 -6.22
N PRO A 412 -4.20 5.06 -5.96
CA PRO A 412 -3.74 3.78 -5.44
C PRO A 412 -2.68 3.18 -6.36
N LEU A 413 -1.60 2.65 -5.77
CA LEU A 413 -0.63 1.84 -6.51
C LEU A 413 -1.30 0.56 -7.06
N PRO A 414 -0.74 -0.10 -8.09
CA PRO A 414 -1.36 -1.31 -8.66
C PRO A 414 -1.62 -2.42 -7.64
N ASP A 415 -0.68 -2.63 -6.70
CA ASP A 415 -0.82 -3.58 -5.60
C ASP A 415 -1.72 -3.11 -4.44
N TRP A 416 -2.24 -1.87 -4.49
CA TRP A 416 -3.11 -1.29 -3.48
C TRP A 416 -4.59 -1.40 -3.82
N GLY A 417 -5.01 -2.37 -4.63
CA GLY A 417 -6.43 -2.41 -4.95
C GLY A 417 -7.35 -2.80 -3.76
N ALA A 418 -6.79 -3.05 -2.57
CA ALA A 418 -7.52 -2.95 -1.31
C ALA A 418 -8.32 -1.62 -1.17
N VAL A 419 -7.83 -0.54 -1.78
CA VAL A 419 -8.48 0.77 -1.83
C VAL A 419 -9.69 0.76 -2.78
N GLU A 420 -10.84 1.28 -2.32
CA GLU A 420 -12.03 1.43 -3.16
C GLU A 420 -11.81 2.42 -4.33
N PRO A 421 -12.45 2.23 -5.49
CA PRO A 421 -12.20 3.05 -6.69
C PRO A 421 -12.49 4.54 -6.49
N ARG A 422 -13.37 4.90 -5.56
CA ARG A 422 -13.72 6.29 -5.25
C ARG A 422 -12.56 7.09 -4.64
N PHE A 423 -11.56 6.44 -4.05
CA PHE A 423 -10.39 7.09 -3.46
C PHE A 423 -9.28 7.31 -4.49
N ARG A 424 -9.65 7.97 -5.59
CA ARG A 424 -8.78 8.31 -6.71
C ARG A 424 -8.92 9.80 -7.02
N PRO A 425 -8.23 10.69 -6.27
CA PRO A 425 -8.24 12.13 -6.54
C PRO A 425 -7.99 12.51 -8.00
N VAL A 426 -7.13 11.75 -8.70
CA VAL A 426 -6.87 11.92 -10.15
C VAL A 426 -8.14 11.90 -10.99
N ASP A 427 -9.12 11.08 -10.66
CA ASP A 427 -10.32 10.88 -11.48
C ASP A 427 -11.36 12.00 -11.31
N VAL A 428 -11.25 12.78 -10.23
CA VAL A 428 -12.28 13.75 -9.79
C VAL A 428 -11.76 15.19 -9.73
N VAL A 429 -10.45 15.42 -9.83
CA VAL A 429 -9.89 16.78 -9.78
C VAL A 429 -10.44 17.63 -10.94
N GLY A 430 -11.05 18.77 -10.60
CA GLY A 430 -11.63 19.70 -11.57
C GLY A 430 -12.92 19.20 -12.23
N THR A 431 -13.52 18.08 -11.79
CA THR A 431 -14.82 17.64 -12.33
C THR A 431 -16.00 18.43 -11.74
N ALA A 432 -15.77 19.13 -10.64
CA ALA A 432 -16.69 20.06 -10.00
C ALA A 432 -15.97 21.39 -9.71
N ASP A 433 -16.72 22.49 -9.68
CA ASP A 433 -16.20 23.77 -9.21
C ASP A 433 -15.78 23.60 -7.74
N GLY A 434 -14.48 23.73 -7.49
CA GLY A 434 -13.86 23.39 -6.21
C GLY A 434 -12.88 24.45 -5.74
N PRO A 435 -12.39 24.32 -4.49
CA PRO A 435 -11.39 25.22 -3.95
C PRO A 435 -10.06 25.09 -4.71
N PRO A 436 -9.20 26.13 -4.66
CA PRO A 436 -7.82 26.02 -5.09
C PRO A 436 -7.06 24.94 -4.31
N ILE A 437 -6.11 24.31 -4.98
CA ILE A 437 -5.28 23.23 -4.44
C ILE A 437 -3.85 23.73 -4.21
N VAL A 438 -3.30 23.49 -3.02
CA VAL A 438 -1.88 23.75 -2.72
C VAL A 438 -1.14 22.42 -2.62
N LEU A 439 -0.31 22.12 -3.61
CA LEU A 439 0.42 20.85 -3.72
C LEU A 439 1.90 21.05 -3.38
N THR A 440 2.36 20.49 -2.27
CA THR A 440 3.80 20.45 -1.92
C THR A 440 4.43 19.17 -2.44
N ARG A 441 5.28 19.29 -3.47
CA ARG A 441 5.91 18.15 -4.17
C ARG A 441 7.33 17.90 -3.67
N ALA A 442 7.61 16.66 -3.29
CA ALA A 442 8.97 16.19 -2.99
C ALA A 442 9.71 15.91 -4.31
N GLY A 443 10.90 16.49 -4.51
CA GLY A 443 11.66 16.35 -5.75
C GLY A 443 12.47 15.04 -5.83
N ARG A 444 12.72 14.39 -4.67
CA ARG A 444 13.33 13.05 -4.57
C ARG A 444 12.31 12.02 -4.07
N GLU A 445 11.09 12.13 -4.58
CA GLU A 445 9.98 11.26 -4.24
C GLU A 445 10.18 9.82 -4.76
N HIS A 446 9.53 8.86 -4.08
CA HIS A 446 9.44 7.49 -4.57
C HIS A 446 8.80 7.49 -5.98
N PRO A 447 9.40 6.84 -7.00
CA PRO A 447 8.94 6.94 -8.38
C PRO A 447 7.46 6.60 -8.57
N ALA A 448 6.95 5.60 -7.85
CA ALA A 448 5.54 5.22 -7.92
C ALA A 448 4.60 6.31 -7.36
N PHE A 449 4.99 7.02 -6.30
CA PHE A 449 4.19 8.12 -5.74
C PHE A 449 4.27 9.36 -6.62
N ALA A 450 5.48 9.68 -7.11
CA ALA A 450 5.70 10.76 -8.07
C ALA A 450 4.83 10.59 -9.33
N ALA A 451 4.74 9.37 -9.87
CA ALA A 451 3.88 9.07 -11.00
C ALA A 451 2.40 9.42 -10.74
N THR A 452 1.89 9.14 -9.53
CA THR A 452 0.49 9.50 -9.17
C THR A 452 0.28 11.01 -9.10
N VAL A 453 1.31 11.76 -8.70
CA VAL A 453 1.27 13.23 -8.65
C VAL A 453 1.27 13.82 -10.06
N GLU A 454 2.12 13.31 -10.95
CA GLU A 454 2.16 13.76 -12.35
C GLU A 454 0.85 13.43 -13.10
N GLU A 455 0.25 12.26 -12.83
CA GLU A 455 -1.08 11.90 -13.34
C GLU A 455 -2.15 12.90 -12.85
N PHE A 456 -2.13 13.24 -11.56
CA PHE A 456 -3.05 14.20 -10.97
C PHE A 456 -2.90 15.61 -11.56
N LEU A 457 -1.66 16.10 -11.70
CA LEU A 457 -1.38 17.41 -12.29
C LEU A 457 -1.83 17.46 -13.75
N THR A 458 -1.66 16.36 -14.49
CA THR A 458 -2.16 16.25 -15.86
C THR A 458 -3.69 16.31 -15.91
N ALA A 459 -4.38 15.59 -15.02
CA ALA A 459 -5.84 15.64 -14.92
C ALA A 459 -6.36 17.02 -14.49
N ALA A 460 -5.71 17.64 -13.51
CA ALA A 460 -6.04 18.98 -13.02
C ALA A 460 -5.93 20.03 -14.14
N ALA A 461 -4.82 20.01 -14.89
CA ALA A 461 -4.62 20.91 -16.02
C ALA A 461 -5.65 20.70 -17.13
N LYS A 462 -5.99 19.43 -17.42
CA LYS A 462 -7.00 19.07 -18.42
C LYS A 462 -8.40 19.58 -18.02
N ASN A 463 -8.74 19.50 -16.74
CA ASN A 463 -10.06 19.86 -16.21
C ASN A 463 -10.14 21.32 -15.74
N GLY A 464 -9.03 22.08 -15.80
CA GLY A 464 -9.00 23.50 -15.41
C GLY A 464 -9.02 23.75 -13.90
N ALA A 465 -8.62 22.77 -13.08
CA ALA A 465 -8.49 22.96 -11.64
C ALA A 465 -7.31 23.88 -11.30
N GLU A 466 -7.50 24.79 -10.35
CA GLU A 466 -6.44 25.68 -9.87
C GLU A 466 -5.51 24.93 -8.91
N VAL A 467 -4.23 24.78 -9.29
CA VAL A 467 -3.21 24.12 -8.48
C VAL A 467 -1.98 25.02 -8.33
N GLU A 468 -1.69 25.47 -7.10
CA GLU A 468 -0.40 26.05 -6.75
C GLU A 468 0.59 24.95 -6.36
N ILE A 469 1.75 24.89 -7.03
CA ILE A 469 2.81 23.93 -6.72
C ILE A 469 3.88 24.59 -5.83
N VAL A 470 4.21 23.93 -4.73
CA VAL A 470 5.34 24.25 -3.85
C VAL A 470 6.36 23.11 -3.94
N ASP A 471 7.40 23.30 -4.74
CA ASP A 471 8.45 22.28 -4.91
C ASP A 471 9.44 22.28 -3.74
N VAL A 472 9.83 21.07 -3.33
CA VAL A 472 10.94 20.76 -2.41
C VAL A 472 11.96 19.91 -3.17
N PRO A 473 12.86 20.52 -3.98
CA PRO A 473 13.70 19.83 -4.95
C PRO A 473 14.50 18.64 -4.38
N ASP A 474 15.11 18.82 -3.21
CA ASP A 474 15.94 17.79 -2.57
C ASP A 474 15.18 16.96 -1.52
N GLY A 475 13.90 17.23 -1.31
CA GLY A 475 13.07 16.54 -0.31
C GLY A 475 12.66 15.15 -0.76
N HIS A 476 12.77 14.17 0.15
CA HIS A 476 12.20 12.83 0.02
C HIS A 476 10.75 12.79 0.55
N HIS A 477 10.11 11.62 0.44
CA HIS A 477 8.80 11.39 1.07
C HIS A 477 8.84 11.70 2.58
N GLY A 478 7.96 12.58 3.05
CA GLY A 478 7.97 13.04 4.46
C GLY A 478 9.20 13.88 4.82
N PHE A 479 9.71 14.67 3.87
CA PHE A 479 10.91 15.52 3.99
C PHE A 479 10.95 16.38 5.26
N GLU A 480 9.80 16.72 5.85
CA GLU A 480 9.71 17.45 7.12
C GLU A 480 10.42 16.75 8.28
N LEU A 481 10.42 15.42 8.23
CA LEU A 481 10.99 14.58 9.27
C LEU A 481 12.37 14.06 8.87
N VAL A 482 12.55 13.72 7.59
CA VAL A 482 13.77 13.03 7.11
C VAL A 482 14.81 13.98 6.50
N ASP A 483 14.39 15.17 6.03
CA ASP A 483 15.25 16.18 5.43
C ASP A 483 15.00 17.57 6.05
N PRO A 484 15.28 17.80 7.36
CA PRO A 484 14.96 19.04 8.07
C PRO A 484 15.91 20.22 7.73
N THR A 485 16.11 20.47 6.43
CA THR A 485 16.98 21.50 5.86
C THR A 485 16.32 22.89 5.89
N ASP A 486 17.13 23.94 5.71
CA ASP A 486 16.63 25.31 5.56
C ASP A 486 15.70 25.48 4.34
N GLU A 487 15.95 24.72 3.27
CA GLU A 487 15.03 24.70 2.13
C GLU A 487 13.68 24.08 2.52
N SER A 488 13.68 22.91 3.15
CA SER A 488 12.46 22.25 3.64
C SER A 488 11.64 23.18 4.55
N ARG A 489 12.32 23.91 5.45
CA ARG A 489 11.72 24.96 6.30
C ARG A 489 11.02 26.02 5.46
N ALA A 490 11.74 26.62 4.53
CA ALA A 490 11.19 27.68 3.68
C ALA A 490 10.00 27.20 2.83
N ARG A 491 9.99 25.94 2.37
CA ARG A 491 8.88 25.36 1.59
C ARG A 491 7.64 25.11 2.45
N VAL A 492 7.80 24.59 3.67
CA VAL A 492 6.68 24.43 4.62
C VAL A 492 6.08 25.79 4.99
N GLU A 493 6.92 26.80 5.24
CA GLU A 493 6.44 28.17 5.49
C GLU A 493 5.69 28.75 4.30
N ARG A 494 6.18 28.54 3.07
CA ARG A 494 5.51 28.97 1.84
C ARG A 494 4.15 28.30 1.67
N ALA A 495 4.09 26.97 1.81
CA ALA A 495 2.85 26.21 1.70
C ALA A 495 1.83 26.69 2.72
N MET A 496 2.22 26.86 3.99
CA MET A 496 1.34 27.38 5.04
C MET A 496 0.81 28.78 4.71
N ARG A 497 1.67 29.67 4.20
CA ARG A 497 1.26 31.03 3.81
C ARG A 497 0.25 31.01 2.67
N SER A 498 0.43 30.14 1.67
CA SER A 498 -0.50 29.98 0.56
C SER A 498 -1.87 29.48 1.06
N VAL A 499 -1.88 28.40 1.85
CA VAL A 499 -3.12 27.86 2.45
C VAL A 499 -3.86 28.90 3.27
N LEU A 500 -3.16 29.63 4.15
CA LEU A 500 -3.76 30.70 4.95
C LEU A 500 -4.21 31.89 4.09
N GLY A 501 -3.58 32.12 2.94
CA GLY A 501 -3.99 33.14 1.97
C GLY A 501 -5.40 32.88 1.43
N HIS A 502 -5.70 31.63 1.09
CA HIS A 502 -7.03 31.20 0.62
C HIS A 502 -8.11 31.25 1.71
N LEU A 503 -7.75 31.44 2.99
CA LEU A 503 -8.69 31.55 4.11
C LEU A 503 -8.99 33.00 4.53
N ARG A 504 -8.43 34.00 3.84
CA ARG A 504 -8.58 35.41 4.20
C ARG A 504 -9.83 36.07 3.63
N ASP A 505 -10.39 35.52 2.56
CA ASP A 505 -11.49 36.10 1.80
C ASP A 505 -12.82 35.35 2.00
#